data_AF-Q57XH8-F1
#
_entry.id   AF-Q57XH8-F1
#
_cell.length_a   1.000
_cell.length_b   1.000
_cell.length_c   1.000
_cell.angle_alpha   90.00
_cell.angle_beta   90.00
_cell.angle_gamma   90.00
#
_symmetry.space_group_name_H-M   'P 1'
#
loop_
_entity.id
_entity.type
_entity.pdbx_description
1 polymer ?
#
loop_
_entity_poly.entity_id
_entity_poly.type
_entity_poly.pdbx_seq_one_letter_code
_entity_poly.pdbx_strand_id
1 'polypeptide(L)'
;MTRFTCFTAVVLLCMPFAVGKNNNLTLEQTVTLCNALKQFRGLKDAVRDLKYWITTESLKISNAKTRSDEQLRRVKEPAQATTKAKALEKRARVLAANVTEAVKKAEIVILESDVDAGVLGTISSAYVPSLEGALKKLGNEGGTVEVKGVAKSCNKTTKNVTVESLIHALDDMLQYFPAKSIKRLKEATRDASNKLHKLEGAAQSLVEIKINAEYTEFRVREAVTKAVSAYGKRYNLTLQQTQALCIAAEQYRALPIFVSNIEEISKTMAQKAADAKIRSDNVVQLAEEANEDGKGKLLSQRVRETVNEIAEAAEAAEKAYRALTGHSVYMKSVAAAYAGSLEKTLLSISQYAASQATRKAAEACRETAEVVTPKSLEDTKNGLFHSIPAQSSKRLKKDTAKLIESLTILHREYKQLNAAMQYAQAAELKLNRETDYSPTTTPIAFASFLVCLLGTGLL
;
A
#
# COMPACT_ATOMS: atom_id res chain seq x y z
N MET A 1 39.49 4.49 -2.37
CA MET A 1 40.97 4.44 -2.31
C MET A 1 41.38 3.10 -1.74
N THR A 2 41.69 2.16 -2.62
CA THR A 2 42.16 0.80 -2.34
C THR A 2 43.65 0.83 -2.06
N ARG A 3 44.05 0.75 -0.78
CA ARG A 3 45.45 0.53 -0.38
C ARG A 3 45.59 -0.77 0.38
N PHE A 4 46.09 -1.76 -0.34
CA PHE A 4 46.96 -2.86 0.09
C PHE A 4 47.42 -2.80 1.55
N THR A 5 46.86 -3.65 2.40
CA THR A 5 47.44 -4.09 3.67
C THR A 5 47.56 -5.62 3.68
N CYS A 6 48.24 -6.17 2.68
CA CYS A 6 48.63 -7.60 2.65
C CYS A 6 50.03 -7.86 3.25
N PHE A 7 50.69 -6.87 3.88
CA PHE A 7 52.12 -6.96 4.19
C PHE A 7 52.52 -7.27 5.63
N THR A 8 51.59 -7.49 6.57
CA THR A 8 51.96 -7.80 7.98
C THR A 8 51.72 -9.25 8.41
N ALA A 9 51.04 -10.09 7.61
CA ALA A 9 50.72 -11.47 8.01
C ALA A 9 51.80 -12.51 7.69
N VAL A 10 52.81 -12.19 6.87
CA VAL A 10 53.71 -13.21 6.27
C VAL A 10 55.00 -13.46 7.08
N VAL A 11 55.32 -12.66 8.10
CA VAL A 11 56.62 -12.76 8.81
C VAL A 11 56.59 -13.72 10.03
N LEU A 12 55.45 -14.30 10.39
CA LEU A 12 55.31 -15.15 11.59
C LEU A 12 55.65 -16.64 11.42
N LEU A 13 55.96 -17.11 10.19
CA LEU A 13 55.95 -18.55 9.87
C LEU A 13 57.26 -19.33 10.07
N CYS A 14 58.32 -18.74 10.62
CA CYS A 14 59.55 -19.48 10.91
C CYS A 14 60.09 -19.13 12.29
N MET A 15 59.97 -20.05 13.26
CA MET A 15 61.07 -20.54 14.10
C MET A 15 60.53 -21.36 15.29
N PRO A 16 61.24 -22.43 15.69
CA PRO A 16 60.84 -23.28 16.80
C PRO A 16 60.97 -22.51 18.11
N PHE A 17 60.10 -22.82 19.07
CA PHE A 17 60.38 -22.51 20.46
C PHE A 17 61.78 -23.04 20.81
N ALA A 18 62.72 -22.13 21.07
CA ALA A 18 63.98 -22.48 21.73
C ALA A 18 63.70 -22.72 23.22
N VAL A 19 62.86 -23.71 23.52
CA VAL A 19 62.99 -24.41 24.80
C VAL A 19 64.37 -25.06 24.71
N GLY A 20 65.27 -24.64 25.59
CA GLY A 20 66.68 -25.00 25.53
C GLY A 20 66.89 -26.51 25.31
N LYS A 21 68.03 -26.86 24.73
CA LYS A 21 68.44 -28.22 24.34
C LYS A 21 68.36 -29.33 25.43
N ASN A 22 67.86 -29.04 26.62
CA ASN A 22 67.54 -30.02 27.66
C ASN A 22 66.01 -30.00 27.91
N ASN A 23 65.30 -31.05 27.49
CA ASN A 23 63.84 -31.23 27.55
C ASN A 23 63.21 -31.28 28.97
N ASN A 24 63.85 -30.71 29.99
CA ASN A 24 63.37 -30.75 31.38
C ASN A 24 62.67 -29.43 31.77
N LEU A 25 61.48 -29.18 31.20
CA LEU A 25 60.57 -28.22 31.82
C LEU A 25 60.03 -28.78 33.14
N THR A 26 59.84 -27.90 34.13
CA THR A 26 59.20 -28.28 35.39
C THR A 26 57.70 -28.55 35.18
N LEU A 27 57.08 -29.14 36.20
CA LEU A 27 55.63 -29.37 36.19
C LEU A 27 54.88 -28.03 36.05
N GLU A 28 55.28 -27.01 36.80
CA GLU A 28 54.70 -25.68 36.77
C GLU A 28 54.82 -25.05 35.38
N GLN A 29 56.01 -25.10 34.77
CA GLN A 29 56.24 -24.62 33.40
C GLN A 29 55.32 -25.32 32.38
N THR A 30 55.11 -26.63 32.54
CA THR A 30 54.24 -27.43 31.67
C THR A 30 52.76 -27.07 31.87
N VAL A 31 52.33 -26.86 33.11
CA VAL A 31 50.96 -26.40 33.45
C VAL A 31 50.71 -25.01 32.87
N THR A 32 51.66 -24.09 32.99
CA THR A 32 51.58 -22.72 32.46
C THR A 32 51.47 -22.72 30.94
N LEU A 33 52.29 -23.49 30.23
CA LEU A 33 52.17 -23.65 28.77
C LEU A 33 50.82 -24.24 28.37
N CYS A 34 50.34 -25.21 29.14
CA CYS A 34 49.03 -25.80 28.91
C CYS A 34 47.89 -24.79 29.08
N ASN A 35 47.95 -23.95 30.12
CA ASN A 35 46.95 -22.90 30.34
C ASN A 35 46.98 -21.85 29.23
N ALA A 36 48.17 -21.42 28.79
CA ALA A 36 48.31 -20.52 27.64
C ALA A 36 47.68 -21.13 26.37
N LEU A 37 47.97 -22.41 26.09
CA LEU A 37 47.37 -23.12 24.94
C LEU A 37 45.83 -23.15 25.03
N LYS A 38 45.26 -23.44 26.20
CA LYS A 38 43.80 -23.44 26.39
C LYS A 38 43.18 -22.07 26.08
N GLN A 39 43.85 -20.98 26.46
CA GLN A 39 43.42 -19.61 26.13
C GLN A 39 43.49 -19.36 24.61
N PHE A 40 44.62 -19.67 23.96
CA PHE A 40 44.75 -19.46 22.51
C PHE A 40 43.78 -20.31 21.67
N ARG A 41 43.45 -21.52 22.11
CA ARG A 41 42.37 -22.33 21.51
C ARG A 41 41.01 -21.68 21.68
N GLY A 42 40.72 -21.15 22.88
CA GLY A 42 39.45 -20.51 23.21
C GLY A 42 39.22 -19.19 22.51
N LEU A 43 40.31 -18.51 22.11
CA LEU A 43 40.27 -17.21 21.45
C LEU A 43 39.44 -17.23 20.16
N LYS A 44 39.50 -18.35 19.40
CA LYS A 44 38.71 -18.50 18.18
C LYS A 44 37.20 -18.50 18.45
N ASP A 45 36.77 -19.18 19.52
CA ASP A 45 35.36 -19.23 19.91
C ASP A 45 34.91 -17.86 20.46
N ALA A 46 35.71 -17.23 21.33
CA ALA A 46 35.41 -15.89 21.85
C ALA A 46 35.26 -14.84 20.74
N VAL A 47 36.16 -14.86 19.75
CA VAL A 47 36.09 -13.98 18.57
C VAL A 47 34.84 -14.25 17.74
N ARG A 48 34.51 -15.53 17.49
CA ARG A 48 33.30 -15.90 16.74
C ARG A 48 32.04 -15.36 17.44
N ASP A 49 31.96 -15.55 18.75
CA ASP A 49 30.77 -15.18 19.53
C ASP A 49 30.62 -13.65 19.60
N LEU A 50 31.72 -12.91 19.78
CA LEU A 50 31.72 -11.43 19.70
C LEU A 50 31.32 -10.93 18.31
N LYS A 51 31.89 -11.50 17.23
CA LYS A 51 31.52 -11.13 15.85
C LYS A 51 30.03 -11.35 15.57
N TYR A 52 29.51 -12.50 16.00
CA TYR A 52 28.10 -12.84 15.82
C TYR A 52 27.21 -11.82 16.53
N TRP A 53 27.56 -11.47 17.77
CA TRP A 53 26.82 -10.47 18.54
C TRP A 53 26.89 -9.08 17.89
N ILE A 54 28.08 -8.61 17.50
CA ILE A 54 28.31 -7.32 16.81
C ILE A 54 27.46 -7.23 15.55
N THR A 55 27.46 -8.29 14.74
CA THR A 55 26.65 -8.36 13.51
C THR A 55 25.16 -8.29 13.82
N THR A 56 24.70 -9.04 14.83
CA THR A 56 23.30 -9.08 15.25
C THR A 56 22.80 -7.73 15.76
N GLU A 57 23.60 -7.02 16.56
CA GLU A 57 23.23 -5.70 17.08
C GLU A 57 23.22 -4.64 15.97
N SER A 58 24.15 -4.70 15.02
CA SER A 58 24.14 -3.82 13.84
C SER A 58 22.90 -4.04 12.94
N LEU A 59 22.47 -5.29 12.76
CA LEU A 59 21.23 -5.57 12.04
C LEU A 59 20.00 -4.92 12.70
N LYS A 60 19.95 -4.84 14.04
CA LYS A 60 18.87 -4.13 14.74
C LYS A 60 18.86 -2.63 14.43
N ILE A 61 20.04 -2.01 14.32
CA ILE A 61 20.22 -0.60 13.92
C ILE A 61 19.73 -0.39 12.48
N SER A 62 20.13 -1.27 11.56
CA SER A 62 19.68 -1.23 10.16
C SER A 62 18.16 -1.40 10.05
N ASN A 63 17.56 -2.30 10.84
CA ASN A 63 16.12 -2.48 10.89
C ASN A 63 15.38 -1.23 11.40
N ALA A 64 15.96 -0.49 12.36
CA ALA A 64 15.40 0.78 12.83
C ALA A 64 15.34 1.84 11.71
N LYS A 65 16.34 1.86 10.82
CA LYS A 65 16.32 2.71 9.61
C LYS A 65 15.17 2.30 8.68
N THR A 66 15.06 1.02 8.35
CA THR A 66 13.99 0.52 7.47
C THR A 66 12.59 0.88 8.01
N ARG A 67 12.38 0.69 9.32
CA ARG A 67 11.11 1.07 9.96
C ARG A 67 10.87 2.59 9.95
N SER A 68 11.91 3.39 10.15
CA SER A 68 11.83 4.86 10.08
C SER A 68 11.46 5.33 8.67
N ASP A 69 12.08 4.77 7.63
CA ASP A 69 11.79 5.09 6.23
C ASP A 69 10.34 4.74 5.86
N GLU A 70 9.83 3.61 6.36
CA GLU A 70 8.43 3.22 6.17
C GLU A 70 7.46 4.20 6.85
N GLN A 71 7.76 4.65 8.07
CA GLN A 71 6.94 5.68 8.73
C GLN A 71 6.91 6.99 7.92
N LEU A 72 8.02 7.39 7.28
CA LEU A 72 8.05 8.60 6.46
C LEU A 72 7.16 8.52 5.22
N ARG A 73 6.86 7.33 4.69
CA ARG A 73 5.91 7.20 3.57
C ARG A 73 4.51 7.64 3.96
N ARG A 74 4.10 7.37 5.21
CA ARG A 74 2.76 7.66 5.75
C ARG A 74 2.45 9.15 5.91
N VAL A 75 3.46 10.02 5.90
CA VAL A 75 3.27 11.46 6.13
C VAL A 75 3.23 12.30 4.85
N LYS A 76 3.53 11.72 3.67
CA LYS A 76 3.59 12.46 2.40
C LYS A 76 2.29 13.20 2.06
N GLU A 77 1.16 12.49 2.11
CA GLU A 77 -0.16 13.07 1.84
C GLU A 77 -0.57 14.08 2.93
N PRO A 78 -0.49 13.77 4.24
CA PRO A 78 -0.70 14.75 5.30
C PRO A 78 0.08 16.06 5.12
N ALA A 79 1.37 15.95 4.74
CA ALA A 79 2.28 17.09 4.61
C ALA A 79 1.94 18.02 3.45
N GLN A 80 1.34 17.52 2.37
CA GLN A 80 0.86 18.35 1.27
C GLN A 80 -0.41 19.13 1.65
N ALA A 81 -1.20 18.59 2.57
CA ALA A 81 -2.50 19.14 2.92
C ALA A 81 -2.49 20.22 4.01
N THR A 82 -1.51 20.21 4.92
CA THR A 82 -1.44 21.19 6.02
C THR A 82 -0.02 21.64 6.33
N THR A 83 0.15 22.92 6.68
CA THR A 83 1.44 23.50 7.11
C THR A 83 1.97 22.81 8.37
N LYS A 84 1.09 22.43 9.30
CA LYS A 84 1.45 21.71 10.53
C LYS A 84 2.00 20.31 10.23
N ALA A 85 1.37 19.53 9.36
CA ALA A 85 1.87 18.22 8.96
C ALA A 85 3.19 18.34 8.17
N LYS A 86 3.34 19.37 7.32
CA LYS A 86 4.60 19.66 6.63
C LYS A 86 5.77 19.93 7.59
N ALA A 87 5.53 20.68 8.67
CA ALA A 87 6.54 20.91 9.70
C ALA A 87 6.92 19.62 10.45
N LEU A 88 5.93 18.78 10.76
CA LEU A 88 6.15 17.49 11.42
C LEU A 88 6.86 16.48 10.51
N GLU A 89 6.55 16.47 9.21
CA GLU A 89 7.31 15.70 8.21
C GLU A 89 8.78 16.12 8.20
N LYS A 90 9.07 17.42 8.11
CA LYS A 90 10.45 17.93 8.14
C LYS A 90 11.19 17.44 9.39
N ARG A 91 10.55 17.52 10.56
CA ARG A 91 11.12 17.00 11.81
C ARG A 91 11.35 15.49 11.76
N ALA A 92 10.40 14.72 11.24
CA ALA A 92 10.54 13.28 11.09
C ALA A 92 11.71 12.91 10.15
N ARG A 93 11.91 13.66 9.05
CA ARG A 93 13.03 13.45 8.12
C ARG A 93 14.38 13.72 8.77
N VAL A 94 14.50 14.80 9.57
CA VAL A 94 15.73 15.09 10.32
C VAL A 94 16.03 13.96 11.32
N LEU A 95 15.01 13.46 12.02
CA LEU A 95 15.17 12.32 12.94
C LEU A 95 15.57 11.03 12.18
N ALA A 96 14.97 10.74 11.03
CA ALA A 96 15.34 9.57 10.23
C ALA A 96 16.77 9.67 9.66
N ALA A 97 17.25 10.89 9.37
CA ALA A 97 18.64 11.11 8.99
C ALA A 97 19.61 10.76 10.15
N ASN A 98 19.24 11.04 11.39
CA ASN A 98 20.02 10.60 12.57
C ASN A 98 20.05 9.07 12.72
N VAL A 99 18.95 8.38 12.41
CA VAL A 99 18.94 6.90 12.36
C VAL A 99 19.86 6.39 11.25
N THR A 100 19.86 7.04 10.09
CA THR A 100 20.77 6.70 8.98
C THR A 100 22.24 6.89 9.37
N GLU A 101 22.55 7.96 10.10
CA GLU A 101 23.89 8.21 10.62
C GLU A 101 24.31 7.13 11.65
N ALA A 102 23.36 6.65 12.47
CA ALA A 102 23.62 5.52 13.36
C ALA A 102 23.96 4.23 12.60
N VAL A 103 23.31 3.96 11.46
CA VAL A 103 23.68 2.82 10.59
C VAL A 103 25.11 2.95 10.10
N LYS A 104 25.52 4.12 9.61
CA LYS A 104 26.91 4.33 9.14
C LYS A 104 27.93 4.12 10.26
N LYS A 105 27.64 4.62 11.46
CA LYS A 105 28.51 4.37 12.63
C LYS A 105 28.59 2.88 12.95
N ALA A 106 27.48 2.16 12.88
CA ALA A 106 27.46 0.71 13.08
C ALA A 106 28.27 -0.06 12.01
N GLU A 107 28.20 0.38 10.75
CA GLU A 107 29.00 -0.18 9.65
C GLU A 107 30.50 0.01 9.88
N ILE A 108 30.93 1.20 10.33
CA ILE A 108 32.34 1.45 10.69
C ILE A 108 32.79 0.51 11.80
N VAL A 109 31.97 0.35 12.85
CA VAL A 109 32.29 -0.55 13.96
C VAL A 109 32.41 -2.01 13.51
N ILE A 110 31.55 -2.48 12.60
CA ILE A 110 31.69 -3.83 12.02
C ILE A 110 33.02 -3.97 11.27
N LEU A 111 33.37 -3.01 10.41
CA LEU A 111 34.59 -3.08 9.61
C LEU A 111 35.84 -3.13 10.49
N GLU A 112 35.89 -2.30 11.53
CA GLU A 112 36.99 -2.31 12.52
C GLU A 112 37.03 -3.64 13.28
N SER A 113 35.87 -4.17 13.66
CA SER A 113 35.75 -5.47 14.32
C SER A 113 36.22 -6.64 13.45
N ASP A 114 35.94 -6.60 12.15
CA ASP A 114 36.41 -7.62 11.21
C ASP A 114 37.93 -7.63 11.09
N VAL A 115 38.57 -6.45 11.10
CA VAL A 115 40.02 -6.31 11.10
C VAL A 115 40.62 -6.88 12.38
N ASP A 116 40.10 -6.49 13.54
CA ASP A 116 40.63 -6.96 14.84
C ASP A 116 40.40 -8.47 15.04
N ALA A 117 39.25 -8.99 14.61
CA ALA A 117 38.99 -10.43 14.60
C ALA A 117 39.91 -11.20 13.65
N GLY A 118 40.23 -10.64 12.48
CA GLY A 118 41.18 -11.24 11.54
C GLY A 118 42.60 -11.35 12.12
N VAL A 119 43.04 -10.31 12.84
CA VAL A 119 44.32 -10.32 13.57
C VAL A 119 44.32 -11.40 14.65
N LEU A 120 43.27 -11.49 15.46
CA LEU A 120 43.14 -12.51 16.51
C LEU A 120 43.14 -13.94 15.94
N GLY A 121 42.46 -14.15 14.81
CA GLY A 121 42.48 -15.43 14.09
C GLY A 121 43.90 -15.79 13.65
N THR A 122 44.65 -14.82 13.11
CA THR A 122 46.04 -15.02 12.68
C THR A 122 46.95 -15.37 13.85
N ILE A 123 46.81 -14.67 14.98
CA ILE A 123 47.58 -14.95 16.21
C ILE A 123 47.28 -16.37 16.72
N SER A 124 46.00 -16.73 16.84
CA SER A 124 45.60 -18.07 17.29
C SER A 124 46.16 -19.15 16.36
N SER A 125 46.03 -18.99 15.04
CA SER A 125 46.54 -19.94 14.04
C SER A 125 48.06 -20.08 14.04
N ALA A 126 48.82 -19.04 14.41
CA ALA A 126 50.27 -19.11 14.49
C ALA A 126 50.76 -19.84 15.77
N TYR A 127 50.12 -19.57 16.91
CA TYR A 127 50.61 -20.04 18.21
C TYR A 127 50.01 -21.36 18.68
N VAL A 128 48.76 -21.68 18.33
CA VAL A 128 48.13 -22.94 18.73
C VAL A 128 48.95 -24.15 18.24
N PRO A 129 49.30 -24.29 16.95
CA PRO A 129 50.08 -25.45 16.48
C PRO A 129 51.46 -25.53 17.12
N SER A 130 52.08 -24.36 17.36
CA SER A 130 53.42 -24.26 17.94
C SER A 130 53.42 -24.71 19.41
N LEU A 131 52.42 -24.29 20.20
CA LEU A 131 52.24 -24.69 21.59
C LEU A 131 51.82 -26.17 21.71
N GLU A 132 50.95 -26.64 20.82
CA GLU A 132 50.57 -28.06 20.73
C GLU A 132 51.77 -28.94 20.41
N GLY A 133 52.61 -28.53 19.46
CA GLY A 133 53.84 -29.23 19.12
C GLY A 133 54.80 -29.32 20.30
N ALA A 134 54.95 -28.24 21.07
CA ALA A 134 55.78 -28.21 22.27
C ALA A 134 55.24 -29.17 23.35
N LEU A 135 53.94 -29.12 23.65
CA LEU A 135 53.31 -30.00 24.63
C LEU A 135 53.31 -31.47 24.18
N LYS A 136 53.15 -31.75 22.88
CA LYS A 136 53.25 -33.11 22.35
C LYS A 136 54.65 -33.70 22.56
N LYS A 137 55.71 -32.91 22.34
CA LYS A 137 57.09 -33.34 22.64
C LYS A 137 57.29 -33.61 24.13
N LEU A 138 56.84 -32.70 25.00
CA LEU A 138 56.90 -32.90 26.46
C LEU A 138 56.11 -34.12 26.93
N GLY A 139 54.98 -34.42 26.29
CA GLY A 139 54.20 -35.63 26.58
C GLY A 139 54.95 -36.92 26.28
N ASN A 140 55.82 -36.93 25.28
CA ASN A 140 56.60 -38.10 24.88
C ASN A 140 57.93 -38.19 25.64
N GLU A 141 58.62 -37.06 25.75
CA GLU A 141 60.04 -36.96 26.13
C GLU A 141 60.27 -36.21 27.45
N GLY A 142 59.21 -35.77 28.15
CA GLY A 142 59.33 -34.98 29.38
C GLY A 142 60.12 -35.67 30.50
N GLY A 143 60.76 -34.87 31.36
CA GLY A 143 61.68 -35.36 32.40
C GLY A 143 61.04 -36.19 33.51
N THR A 144 59.74 -36.04 33.78
CA THR A 144 59.02 -36.80 34.82
C THR A 144 57.67 -37.33 34.33
N VAL A 145 57.10 -38.29 35.07
CA VAL A 145 55.78 -38.87 34.77
C VAL A 145 54.68 -37.81 34.88
N GLU A 146 54.74 -36.93 35.87
CA GLU A 146 53.76 -35.85 36.04
C GLU A 146 53.79 -34.86 34.88
N VAL A 147 54.99 -34.45 34.43
CA VAL A 147 55.17 -33.56 33.27
C VAL A 147 54.56 -34.18 32.02
N LYS A 148 54.85 -35.47 31.75
CA LYS A 148 54.26 -36.19 30.63
C LYS A 148 52.74 -36.27 30.75
N GLY A 149 52.21 -36.51 31.95
CA GLY A 149 50.78 -36.59 32.24
C GLY A 149 50.03 -35.29 31.97
N VAL A 150 50.54 -34.16 32.47
CA VAL A 150 49.95 -32.83 32.23
C VAL A 150 49.99 -32.49 30.74
N ALA A 151 51.13 -32.72 30.09
CA ALA A 151 51.30 -32.41 28.68
C ALA A 151 50.33 -33.24 27.79
N LYS A 152 50.17 -34.54 28.06
CA LYS A 152 49.22 -35.41 27.32
C LYS A 152 47.75 -35.08 27.57
N SER A 153 47.41 -34.62 28.77
CA SER A 153 46.03 -34.29 29.14
C SER A 153 45.61 -32.87 28.73
N CYS A 154 46.52 -32.08 28.15
CA CYS A 154 46.26 -30.69 27.73
C CYS A 154 45.44 -30.57 26.44
N ASN A 155 44.23 -31.13 26.42
CA ASN A 155 43.36 -31.17 25.24
C ASN A 155 42.12 -30.27 25.36
N LYS A 156 41.92 -29.63 26.52
CA LYS A 156 40.78 -28.75 26.75
C LYS A 156 40.96 -27.39 26.04
N THR A 157 39.85 -26.69 25.88
CA THR A 157 39.76 -25.32 25.38
C THR A 157 39.09 -24.45 26.45
N THR A 158 39.62 -23.26 26.70
CA THR A 158 38.94 -22.29 27.57
C THR A 158 37.67 -21.79 26.88
N LYS A 159 36.51 -21.92 27.52
CA LYS A 159 35.22 -21.50 26.92
C LYS A 159 35.06 -19.98 26.88
N ASN A 160 35.52 -19.27 27.90
CA ASN A 160 35.40 -17.81 28.01
C ASN A 160 36.81 -17.21 28.13
N VAL A 161 37.33 -16.74 27.00
CA VAL A 161 38.59 -15.98 26.98
C VAL A 161 38.24 -14.51 27.11
N THR A 162 38.81 -13.85 28.11
CA THR A 162 38.66 -12.42 28.36
C THR A 162 40.02 -11.74 28.25
N VAL A 163 40.02 -10.40 28.15
CA VAL A 163 41.25 -9.59 28.21
C VAL A 163 42.07 -9.94 29.46
N GLU A 164 41.39 -10.05 30.61
CA GLU A 164 41.97 -10.39 31.91
C GLU A 164 42.54 -11.81 31.90
N SER A 165 41.85 -12.80 31.33
CA SER A 165 42.35 -14.19 31.31
C SER A 165 43.60 -14.34 30.45
N LEU A 166 43.74 -13.54 29.39
CA LEU A 166 44.97 -13.47 28.58
C LEU A 166 46.12 -12.80 29.33
N ILE A 167 45.84 -11.72 30.07
CA ILE A 167 46.85 -11.03 30.90
C ILE A 167 47.34 -11.96 32.02
N HIS A 168 46.42 -12.63 32.73
CA HIS A 168 46.79 -13.59 33.76
C HIS A 168 47.65 -14.74 33.21
N ALA A 169 47.28 -15.31 32.05
CA ALA A 169 48.11 -16.32 31.41
C ALA A 169 49.50 -15.78 31.02
N LEU A 170 49.61 -14.50 30.67
CA LEU A 170 50.89 -13.86 30.39
C LEU A 170 51.74 -13.69 31.64
N ASP A 171 51.15 -13.26 32.74
CA ASP A 171 51.85 -13.06 34.01
C ASP A 171 52.37 -14.40 34.56
N ASP A 172 51.57 -15.46 34.49
CA ASP A 172 52.00 -16.83 34.82
C ASP A 172 53.20 -17.24 33.95
N MET A 173 53.15 -16.98 32.63
CA MET A 173 54.26 -17.29 31.74
C MET A 173 55.55 -16.52 32.12
N LEU A 174 55.44 -15.26 32.53
CA LEU A 174 56.58 -14.44 32.95
C LEU A 174 57.15 -14.87 34.31
N GLN A 175 56.34 -15.48 35.16
CA GLN A 175 56.78 -16.03 36.45
C GLN A 175 57.67 -17.28 36.26
N TYR A 176 57.29 -18.18 35.35
CA TYR A 176 57.95 -19.49 35.22
C TYR A 176 58.98 -19.56 34.09
N PHE A 177 58.99 -18.61 33.16
CA PHE A 177 59.92 -18.57 32.04
C PHE A 177 60.74 -17.28 32.00
N PRO A 178 62.05 -17.35 31.69
CA PRO A 178 62.82 -16.15 31.41
C PRO A 178 62.18 -15.35 30.27
N ALA A 179 62.02 -14.04 30.47
CA ALA A 179 61.32 -13.18 29.51
C ALA A 179 61.88 -13.24 28.08
N LYS A 180 63.18 -13.51 27.92
CA LYS A 180 63.83 -13.71 26.60
C LYS A 180 63.32 -14.97 25.88
N SER A 181 63.08 -16.05 26.62
CA SER A 181 62.67 -17.35 26.07
C SER A 181 61.23 -17.35 25.53
N ILE A 182 60.38 -16.48 26.07
CA ILE A 182 58.96 -16.35 25.66
C ILE A 182 58.65 -15.01 24.99
N LYS A 183 59.65 -14.27 24.51
CA LYS A 183 59.47 -12.90 23.99
C LYS A 183 58.36 -12.80 22.93
N ARG A 184 58.36 -13.69 21.94
CA ARG A 184 57.36 -13.69 20.86
C ARG A 184 55.95 -14.02 21.38
N LEU A 185 55.85 -15.01 22.26
CA LEU A 185 54.59 -15.40 22.90
C LEU A 185 54.03 -14.26 23.77
N LYS A 186 54.91 -13.57 24.51
CA LYS A 186 54.56 -12.36 25.27
C LYS A 186 53.98 -11.28 24.37
N GLU A 187 54.64 -10.97 23.25
CA GLU A 187 54.17 -9.97 22.29
C GLU A 187 52.81 -10.38 21.70
N ALA A 188 52.65 -11.64 21.34
CA ALA A 188 51.40 -12.17 20.79
C ALA A 188 50.24 -12.18 21.79
N THR A 189 50.49 -12.56 23.06
CA THR A 189 49.45 -12.51 24.11
C THR A 189 49.03 -11.07 24.40
N ARG A 190 49.97 -10.12 24.39
CA ARG A 190 49.65 -8.68 24.53
C ARG A 190 48.85 -8.16 23.35
N ASP A 191 49.24 -8.49 22.13
CA ASP A 191 48.49 -8.06 20.94
C ASP A 191 47.09 -8.69 20.92
N ALA A 192 46.97 -9.97 21.27
CA ALA A 192 45.68 -10.64 21.42
C ALA A 192 44.80 -9.99 22.49
N SER A 193 45.36 -9.67 23.66
CA SER A 193 44.64 -8.98 24.73
C SER A 193 44.14 -7.60 24.28
N ASN A 194 45.00 -6.81 23.64
CA ASN A 194 44.62 -5.49 23.11
C ASN A 194 43.53 -5.57 22.03
N LYS A 195 43.63 -6.55 21.13
CA LYS A 195 42.66 -6.74 20.04
C LYS A 195 41.32 -7.26 20.56
N LEU A 196 41.34 -8.14 21.55
CA LEU A 196 40.12 -8.59 22.22
C LEU A 196 39.44 -7.43 22.96
N HIS A 197 40.21 -6.57 23.63
CA HIS A 197 39.68 -5.36 24.28
C HIS A 197 39.00 -4.42 23.28
N LYS A 198 39.57 -4.25 22.08
CA LYS A 198 38.94 -3.47 21.01
C LYS A 198 37.64 -4.08 20.50
N LEU A 199 37.58 -5.41 20.35
CA LEU A 199 36.33 -6.10 20.00
C LEU A 199 35.26 -5.96 21.07
N GLU A 200 35.63 -6.07 22.35
CA GLU A 200 34.71 -5.84 23.47
C GLU A 200 34.20 -4.39 23.49
N GLY A 201 35.09 -3.41 23.25
CA GLY A 201 34.72 -2.00 23.13
C GLY A 201 33.84 -1.69 21.92
N ALA A 202 34.06 -2.37 20.80
CA ALA A 202 33.21 -2.29 19.61
C ALA A 202 31.80 -2.83 19.89
N ALA A 203 31.72 -3.94 20.62
CA ALA A 203 30.44 -4.49 21.07
C ALA A 203 29.68 -3.47 21.95
N GLN A 204 30.35 -2.89 22.94
CA GLN A 204 29.73 -1.85 23.80
C GLN A 204 29.27 -0.63 22.99
N SER A 205 30.11 -0.13 22.08
CA SER A 205 29.79 1.00 21.22
C SER A 205 28.55 0.75 20.36
N LEU A 206 28.37 -0.46 19.84
CA LEU A 206 27.17 -0.83 19.07
C LEU A 206 25.90 -0.80 19.90
N VAL A 207 25.95 -1.20 21.17
CA VAL A 207 24.78 -1.10 22.06
C VAL A 207 24.37 0.34 22.27
N GLU A 208 25.31 1.26 22.48
CA GLU A 208 25.01 2.68 22.63
C GLU A 208 24.40 3.27 21.34
N ILE A 209 25.00 2.96 20.19
CA ILE A 209 24.48 3.39 18.88
C ILE A 209 23.06 2.86 18.68
N LYS A 210 22.81 1.58 19.02
CA LYS A 210 21.49 0.97 18.92
C LYS A 210 20.46 1.65 19.80
N ILE A 211 20.75 1.86 21.08
CA ILE A 211 19.82 2.54 22.01
C ILE A 211 19.42 3.90 21.44
N ASN A 212 20.40 4.67 20.92
CA ASN A 212 20.12 5.97 20.33
C ASN A 212 19.31 5.86 19.01
N ALA A 213 19.61 4.86 18.16
CA ALA A 213 18.88 4.61 16.91
C ALA A 213 17.42 4.24 17.18
N GLU A 214 17.16 3.32 18.12
CA GLU A 214 15.81 2.89 18.51
C GLU A 214 15.02 4.03 19.17
N TYR A 215 15.66 4.81 20.04
CA TYR A 215 15.04 6.00 20.62
C TYR A 215 14.70 7.05 19.55
N THR A 216 15.58 7.25 18.57
CA THR A 216 15.34 8.19 17.48
C THR A 216 14.24 7.69 16.54
N GLU A 217 14.19 6.39 16.23
CA GLU A 217 13.10 5.74 15.49
C GLU A 217 11.75 5.99 16.20
N PHE A 218 11.69 5.81 17.52
CA PHE A 218 10.49 6.11 18.30
C PHE A 218 10.03 7.57 18.09
N ARG A 219 10.96 8.53 18.08
CA ARG A 219 10.63 9.94 17.80
C ARG A 219 10.21 10.20 16.36
N VAL A 220 10.75 9.47 15.37
CA VAL A 220 10.25 9.50 13.97
C VAL A 220 8.78 9.09 13.96
N ARG A 221 8.46 7.95 14.58
CA ARG A 221 7.09 7.42 14.66
C ARG A 221 6.15 8.39 15.37
N GLU A 222 6.58 9.02 16.45
CA GLU A 222 5.79 10.02 17.17
C GLU A 222 5.49 11.24 16.28
N ALA A 223 6.49 11.79 15.59
CA ALA A 223 6.32 12.94 14.70
C ALA A 223 5.37 12.63 13.53
N VAL A 224 5.53 11.45 12.90
CA VAL A 224 4.64 10.96 11.84
C VAL A 224 3.22 10.80 12.37
N THR A 225 3.03 10.20 13.54
CA THR A 225 1.71 10.00 14.14
C THR A 225 1.01 11.35 14.40
N LYS A 226 1.75 12.35 14.90
CA LYS A 226 1.21 13.71 15.08
C LYS A 226 0.86 14.38 13.76
N ALA A 227 1.62 14.14 12.69
CA ALA A 227 1.36 14.70 11.37
C ALA A 227 0.11 14.09 10.74
N VAL A 228 0.00 12.76 10.79
CA VAL A 228 -1.18 12.01 10.35
C VAL A 228 -2.39 12.43 11.16
N SER A 229 -2.28 12.60 12.48
CA SER A 229 -3.38 13.08 13.32
C SER A 229 -3.80 14.50 12.97
N ALA A 230 -2.85 15.41 12.70
CA ALA A 230 -3.16 16.78 12.29
C ALA A 230 -3.95 16.84 10.96
N TYR A 231 -3.64 15.94 10.03
CA TYR A 231 -4.41 15.75 8.80
C TYR A 231 -5.75 15.08 9.05
N GLY A 232 -5.73 13.97 9.81
CA GLY A 232 -6.89 13.16 10.19
C GLY A 232 -7.95 13.93 10.97
N LYS A 233 -7.62 15.05 11.65
CA LYS A 233 -8.64 15.93 12.24
C LYS A 233 -9.69 16.41 11.24
N ARG A 234 -9.35 16.55 9.95
CA ARG A 234 -10.32 16.87 8.89
C ARG A 234 -11.27 15.72 8.56
N TYR A 235 -10.87 14.49 8.88
CA TYR A 235 -11.59 13.25 8.62
C TYR A 235 -12.06 12.55 9.90
N ASN A 236 -11.88 13.19 11.06
CA ASN A 236 -12.42 12.75 12.35
C ASN A 236 -13.90 13.11 12.44
N LEU A 237 -14.66 12.52 11.53
CA LEU A 237 -16.09 12.57 11.54
C LEU A 237 -16.63 11.56 12.56
N THR A 238 -17.78 11.89 13.14
CA THR A 238 -18.56 10.94 13.92
C THR A 238 -18.99 9.78 13.02
N LEU A 239 -19.36 8.64 13.64
CA LEU A 239 -19.92 7.51 12.89
C LEU A 239 -21.14 7.97 12.07
N GLN A 240 -22.02 8.77 12.68
CA GLN A 240 -23.20 9.34 12.01
C GLN A 240 -22.83 10.22 10.80
N GLN A 241 -21.84 11.10 10.94
CA GLN A 241 -21.36 11.92 9.82
C GLN A 241 -20.78 11.08 8.68
N THR A 242 -20.11 9.98 9.02
CA THR A 242 -19.55 9.05 8.03
C THR A 242 -20.63 8.25 7.32
N GLN A 243 -21.66 7.81 8.04
CA GLN A 243 -22.84 7.18 7.46
C GLN A 243 -23.61 8.14 6.54
N ALA A 244 -23.74 9.42 6.92
CA ALA A 244 -24.35 10.43 6.06
C ALA A 244 -23.56 10.66 4.76
N LEU A 245 -22.22 10.67 4.82
CA LEU A 245 -21.37 10.69 3.61
C LEU A 245 -21.56 9.43 2.76
N CYS A 246 -21.75 8.29 3.41
CA CYS A 246 -21.94 7.03 2.71
C CYS A 246 -23.23 7.01 1.91
N ILE A 247 -24.35 7.35 2.54
CA ILE A 247 -25.67 7.48 1.89
C ILE A 247 -25.58 8.46 0.70
N ALA A 248 -24.86 9.57 0.87
CA ALA A 248 -24.62 10.49 -0.23
C ALA A 248 -23.85 9.83 -1.38
N ALA A 249 -22.74 9.15 -1.11
CA ALA A 249 -21.96 8.46 -2.13
C ALA A 249 -22.80 7.42 -2.88
N GLU A 250 -23.62 6.63 -2.17
CA GLU A 250 -24.52 5.63 -2.75
C GLU A 250 -25.54 6.25 -3.73
N GLN A 251 -26.17 7.36 -3.35
CA GLN A 251 -27.11 8.09 -4.22
C GLN A 251 -26.41 8.66 -5.45
N TYR A 252 -25.22 9.24 -5.26
CA TYR A 252 -24.43 9.84 -6.34
C TYR A 252 -23.88 8.80 -7.34
N ARG A 253 -23.57 7.58 -6.89
CA ARG A 253 -23.21 6.45 -7.77
C ARG A 253 -24.41 5.91 -8.55
N ALA A 254 -25.58 5.85 -7.92
CA ALA A 254 -26.78 5.30 -8.53
C ALA A 254 -27.43 6.25 -9.56
N LEU A 255 -27.32 7.56 -9.36
CA LEU A 255 -28.01 8.56 -10.19
C LEU A 255 -27.69 8.45 -11.70
N PRO A 256 -26.42 8.31 -12.15
CA PRO A 256 -26.11 8.11 -13.57
C PRO A 256 -26.76 6.86 -14.17
N ILE A 257 -26.85 5.77 -13.40
CA ILE A 257 -27.44 4.49 -13.83
C ILE A 257 -28.95 4.68 -14.00
N PHE A 258 -29.61 5.22 -12.98
CA PHE A 258 -31.05 5.50 -13.02
C PHE A 258 -31.43 6.41 -14.19
N VAL A 259 -30.69 7.49 -14.39
CA VAL A 259 -30.95 8.45 -15.48
C VAL A 259 -30.70 7.82 -16.85
N SER A 260 -29.70 6.93 -16.99
CA SER A 260 -29.47 6.20 -18.25
C SER A 260 -30.62 5.27 -18.60
N ASN A 261 -31.17 4.56 -17.62
CA ASN A 261 -32.32 3.67 -17.84
C ASN A 261 -33.56 4.47 -18.29
N ILE A 262 -33.83 5.63 -17.67
CA ILE A 262 -34.94 6.48 -18.12
C ILE A 262 -34.71 7.00 -19.53
N GLU A 263 -33.49 7.42 -19.87
CA GLU A 263 -33.16 7.91 -21.21
C GLU A 263 -33.37 6.84 -22.30
N GLU A 264 -33.00 5.59 -22.02
CA GLU A 264 -33.18 4.46 -22.95
C GLU A 264 -34.67 4.12 -23.18
N ILE A 265 -35.46 4.07 -22.11
CA ILE A 265 -36.91 3.86 -22.21
C ILE A 265 -37.55 5.02 -22.97
N SER A 266 -37.14 6.24 -22.66
CA SER A 266 -37.66 7.46 -23.29
C SER A 266 -37.35 7.50 -24.79
N LYS A 267 -36.14 7.08 -25.18
CA LYS A 267 -35.78 6.96 -26.60
C LYS A 267 -36.73 6.02 -27.35
N THR A 268 -37.01 4.87 -26.76
CA THR A 268 -37.94 3.87 -27.32
C THR A 268 -39.36 4.43 -27.44
N MET A 269 -39.84 5.20 -26.45
CA MET A 269 -41.15 5.85 -26.50
C MET A 269 -41.24 6.89 -27.61
N ALA A 270 -40.22 7.74 -27.75
CA ALA A 270 -40.17 8.75 -28.81
C ALA A 270 -40.13 8.11 -30.20
N GLN A 271 -39.36 7.02 -30.37
CA GLN A 271 -39.33 6.25 -31.61
C GLN A 271 -40.68 5.66 -31.97
N LYS A 272 -41.40 5.05 -31.01
CA LYS A 272 -42.75 4.52 -31.27
C LYS A 272 -43.73 5.58 -31.76
N ALA A 273 -43.68 6.79 -31.20
CA ALA A 273 -44.51 7.90 -31.65
C ALA A 273 -44.12 8.39 -33.05
N ALA A 274 -42.81 8.49 -33.34
CA ALA A 274 -42.31 8.84 -34.66
C ALA A 274 -42.68 7.79 -35.73
N ASP A 275 -42.59 6.50 -35.39
CA ASP A 275 -42.96 5.42 -36.31
C ASP A 275 -44.47 5.43 -36.61
N ALA A 276 -45.31 5.79 -35.64
CA ALA A 276 -46.75 5.97 -35.85
C ALA A 276 -47.02 7.10 -36.87
N LYS A 277 -46.28 8.23 -36.77
CA LYS A 277 -46.35 9.33 -37.75
C LYS A 277 -45.96 8.87 -39.15
N ILE A 278 -44.82 8.17 -39.29
CA ILE A 278 -44.37 7.66 -40.60
C ILE A 278 -45.41 6.72 -41.21
N ARG A 279 -46.00 5.82 -40.40
CA ARG A 279 -47.05 4.91 -40.88
C ARG A 279 -48.32 5.65 -41.28
N SER A 280 -48.72 6.69 -40.53
CA SER A 280 -49.92 7.48 -40.86
C SER A 280 -49.74 8.33 -42.11
N ASP A 281 -48.56 8.89 -42.35
CA ASP A 281 -48.28 9.69 -43.55
C ASP A 281 -48.47 8.85 -44.84
N ASN A 282 -48.06 7.58 -44.81
CA ASN A 282 -48.29 6.64 -45.92
C ASN A 282 -49.80 6.37 -46.17
N VAL A 283 -50.63 6.40 -45.13
CA VAL A 283 -52.08 6.20 -45.24
C VAL A 283 -52.77 7.39 -45.91
N VAL A 284 -52.32 8.63 -45.64
CA VAL A 284 -52.84 9.81 -46.33
C VAL A 284 -52.60 9.69 -47.84
N GLN A 285 -51.39 9.30 -48.23
CA GLN A 285 -51.05 9.16 -49.64
C GLN A 285 -51.97 8.16 -50.35
N LEU A 286 -52.21 6.99 -49.74
CA LEU A 286 -53.14 5.99 -50.26
C LEU A 286 -54.60 6.49 -50.29
N ALA A 287 -55.04 7.25 -49.28
CA ALA A 287 -56.39 7.80 -49.22
C ALA A 287 -56.62 8.93 -50.25
N GLU A 288 -55.59 9.68 -50.61
CA GLU A 288 -55.64 10.69 -51.67
C GLU A 288 -55.68 10.04 -53.05
N GLU A 289 -54.92 8.96 -53.27
CA GLU A 289 -54.94 8.17 -54.52
C GLU A 289 -56.29 7.49 -54.76
N ALA A 290 -56.97 7.01 -53.69
CA ALA A 290 -58.29 6.38 -53.80
C ALA A 290 -59.45 7.37 -54.07
N ASN A 291 -59.20 8.68 -54.09
CA ASN A 291 -60.24 9.71 -54.14
C ASN A 291 -60.62 10.17 -55.57
N GLU A 292 -60.19 9.45 -56.61
CA GLU A 292 -60.52 9.78 -58.02
C GLU A 292 -62.04 9.77 -58.31
N ASP A 293 -62.86 9.04 -57.54
CA ASP A 293 -64.31 8.86 -57.79
C ASP A 293 -65.24 9.84 -57.04
N GLY A 294 -64.70 10.86 -56.35
CA GLY A 294 -65.50 11.95 -55.74
C GLY A 294 -66.33 11.58 -54.49
N LYS A 295 -66.55 10.29 -54.20
CA LYS A 295 -67.19 9.81 -52.95
C LYS A 295 -66.25 9.77 -51.73
N GLY A 296 -64.94 9.91 -51.93
CA GLY A 296 -63.91 9.80 -50.89
C GLY A 296 -63.58 11.08 -50.12
N LYS A 297 -64.17 12.24 -50.46
CA LYS A 297 -63.76 13.55 -49.92
C LYS A 297 -63.89 13.64 -48.38
N LEU A 298 -64.96 13.07 -47.82
CA LEU A 298 -65.22 13.03 -46.37
C LEU A 298 -64.32 12.02 -45.63
N LEU A 299 -63.88 10.96 -46.31
CA LEU A 299 -62.92 10.00 -45.77
C LEU A 299 -61.51 10.58 -45.78
N SER A 300 -61.07 11.16 -46.91
CA SER A 300 -59.78 11.84 -47.04
C SER A 300 -59.62 12.97 -46.03
N GLN A 301 -60.70 13.71 -45.72
CA GLN A 301 -60.67 14.75 -44.69
C GLN A 301 -60.47 14.16 -43.28
N ARG A 302 -61.23 13.14 -42.89
CA ARG A 302 -61.07 12.48 -41.57
C ARG A 302 -59.72 11.83 -41.40
N VAL A 303 -59.23 11.15 -42.45
CA VAL A 303 -57.88 10.58 -42.49
C VAL A 303 -56.84 11.67 -42.24
N ARG A 304 -56.92 12.81 -42.94
CA ARG A 304 -56.02 13.95 -42.72
C ARG A 304 -56.09 14.52 -41.30
N GLU A 305 -57.29 14.66 -40.75
CA GLU A 305 -57.48 15.14 -39.38
C GLU A 305 -56.79 14.18 -38.38
N THR A 306 -57.04 12.88 -38.48
CA THR A 306 -56.41 11.88 -37.59
C THR A 306 -54.89 11.79 -37.79
N VAL A 307 -54.38 11.95 -39.03
CA VAL A 307 -52.93 11.98 -39.28
C VAL A 307 -52.27 13.22 -38.67
N ASN A 308 -52.95 14.38 -38.72
CA ASN A 308 -52.48 15.57 -38.01
C ASN A 308 -52.44 15.35 -36.49
N GLU A 309 -53.45 14.69 -35.90
CA GLU A 309 -53.43 14.32 -34.46
C GLU A 309 -52.19 13.45 -34.12
N ILE A 310 -51.85 12.48 -34.97
CA ILE A 310 -50.65 11.63 -34.78
C ILE A 310 -49.36 12.47 -34.91
N ALA A 311 -49.30 13.36 -35.89
CA ALA A 311 -48.13 14.22 -36.11
C ALA A 311 -47.87 15.15 -34.92
N GLU A 312 -48.91 15.80 -34.39
CA GLU A 312 -48.82 16.64 -33.19
C GLU A 312 -48.35 15.83 -31.96
N ALA A 313 -48.85 14.61 -31.81
CA ALA A 313 -48.45 13.71 -30.73
C ALA A 313 -46.97 13.31 -30.84
N ALA A 314 -46.50 12.98 -32.05
CA ALA A 314 -45.11 12.62 -32.30
C ALA A 314 -44.16 13.81 -32.06
N GLU A 315 -44.54 15.02 -32.45
CA GLU A 315 -43.76 16.24 -32.18
C GLU A 315 -43.71 16.57 -30.68
N ALA A 316 -44.82 16.39 -29.96
CA ALA A 316 -44.85 16.53 -28.50
C ALA A 316 -43.94 15.50 -27.81
N ALA A 317 -43.95 14.25 -28.27
CA ALA A 317 -43.05 13.20 -27.78
C ALA A 317 -41.57 13.55 -28.05
N GLU A 318 -41.23 13.98 -29.26
CA GLU A 318 -39.86 14.37 -29.58
C GLU A 318 -39.39 15.56 -28.73
N LYS A 319 -40.23 16.58 -28.55
CA LYS A 319 -39.92 17.74 -27.71
C LYS A 319 -39.64 17.33 -26.25
N ALA A 320 -40.50 16.48 -25.69
CA ALA A 320 -40.32 15.97 -24.33
C ALA A 320 -39.04 15.12 -24.20
N TYR A 321 -38.74 14.28 -25.20
CA TYR A 321 -37.51 13.50 -25.23
C TYR A 321 -36.25 14.38 -25.28
N ARG A 322 -36.22 15.40 -26.16
CA ARG A 322 -35.09 16.34 -26.25
C ARG A 322 -34.86 17.09 -24.93
N ALA A 323 -35.93 17.54 -24.28
CA ALA A 323 -35.85 18.19 -22.96
C ALA A 323 -35.27 17.23 -21.91
N LEU A 324 -35.76 15.99 -21.88
CA LEU A 324 -35.28 14.93 -20.98
C LEU A 324 -33.80 14.64 -21.17
N THR A 325 -33.32 14.49 -22.42
CA THR A 325 -31.91 14.23 -22.73
C THR A 325 -30.99 15.34 -22.25
N GLY A 326 -31.40 16.62 -22.40
CA GLY A 326 -30.64 17.76 -21.88
C GLY A 326 -30.41 17.69 -20.37
N HIS A 327 -31.45 17.34 -19.61
CA HIS A 327 -31.34 17.14 -18.16
C HIS A 327 -30.56 15.87 -17.80
N SER A 328 -30.68 14.80 -18.59
CA SER A 328 -29.93 13.54 -18.39
C SER A 328 -28.42 13.79 -18.40
N VAL A 329 -27.90 14.46 -19.44
CA VAL A 329 -26.47 14.75 -19.60
C VAL A 329 -25.95 15.57 -18.41
N TYR A 330 -26.68 16.61 -18.03
CA TYR A 330 -26.32 17.43 -16.87
C TYR A 330 -26.23 16.58 -15.59
N MET A 331 -27.26 15.78 -15.29
CA MET A 331 -27.30 14.96 -14.07
C MET A 331 -26.17 13.94 -14.02
N LYS A 332 -25.91 13.22 -15.12
CA LYS A 332 -24.80 12.25 -15.20
C LYS A 332 -23.45 12.90 -14.91
N SER A 333 -23.18 14.07 -15.50
CA SER A 333 -21.90 14.77 -15.33
C SER A 333 -21.65 15.24 -13.90
N VAL A 334 -22.64 15.89 -13.29
CA VAL A 334 -22.54 16.40 -11.92
C VAL A 334 -22.47 15.25 -10.92
N ALA A 335 -23.25 14.19 -11.16
CA ALA A 335 -23.29 13.04 -10.27
C ALA A 335 -21.93 12.31 -10.23
N ALA A 336 -21.35 12.04 -11.40
CA ALA A 336 -20.04 11.38 -11.49
C ALA A 336 -18.92 12.19 -10.81
N ALA A 337 -18.92 13.51 -10.97
CA ALA A 337 -17.93 14.38 -10.34
C ALA A 337 -17.99 14.32 -8.80
N TYR A 338 -19.20 14.37 -8.24
CA TYR A 338 -19.38 14.32 -6.78
C TYR A 338 -19.21 12.92 -6.21
N ALA A 339 -19.61 11.86 -6.93
CA ALA A 339 -19.33 10.48 -6.54
C ALA A 339 -17.82 10.28 -6.31
N GLY A 340 -16.99 10.67 -7.28
CA GLY A 340 -15.53 10.56 -7.16
C GLY A 340 -14.94 11.40 -6.02
N SER A 341 -15.51 12.57 -5.72
CA SER A 341 -15.07 13.40 -4.58
C SER A 341 -15.45 12.78 -3.22
N LEU A 342 -16.66 12.21 -3.11
CA LEU A 342 -17.14 11.57 -1.90
C LEU A 342 -16.36 10.28 -1.63
N GLU A 343 -16.05 9.50 -2.66
CA GLU A 343 -15.23 8.29 -2.56
C GLU A 343 -13.82 8.57 -2.05
N LYS A 344 -13.16 9.60 -2.56
CA LYS A 344 -11.85 10.04 -2.04
C LYS A 344 -11.92 10.45 -0.57
N THR A 345 -13.03 11.07 -0.17
CA THR A 345 -13.27 11.46 1.23
C THR A 345 -13.45 10.23 2.10
N LEU A 346 -14.26 9.26 1.69
CA LEU A 346 -14.46 7.99 2.40
C LEU A 346 -13.16 7.18 2.51
N LEU A 347 -12.35 7.15 1.45
CA LEU A 347 -11.03 6.52 1.49
C LEU A 347 -10.09 7.20 2.50
N SER A 348 -10.11 8.54 2.56
CA SER A 348 -9.33 9.28 3.55
C SER A 348 -9.82 9.00 4.97
N ILE A 349 -11.14 8.88 5.18
CA ILE A 349 -11.72 8.52 6.48
C ILE A 349 -11.30 7.10 6.88
N SER A 350 -11.37 6.11 5.98
CA SER A 350 -10.99 4.72 6.30
C SER A 350 -9.51 4.59 6.69
N GLN A 351 -8.64 5.45 6.16
CA GLN A 351 -7.22 5.44 6.49
C GLN A 351 -6.88 6.26 7.74
N TYR A 352 -7.51 7.43 7.90
CA TYR A 352 -7.01 8.47 8.81
C TYR A 352 -7.93 8.80 10.00
N ALA A 353 -9.18 8.30 10.03
CA ALA A 353 -10.07 8.55 11.15
C ALA A 353 -9.56 7.90 12.45
N ALA A 354 -9.73 8.60 13.57
CA ALA A 354 -9.29 8.15 14.88
C ALA A 354 -10.10 6.95 15.41
N SER A 355 -11.40 6.91 15.13
CA SER A 355 -12.29 5.83 15.56
C SER A 355 -12.21 4.63 14.62
N GLN A 356 -11.98 3.44 15.18
CA GLN A 356 -12.01 2.20 14.40
C GLN A 356 -13.38 1.92 13.80
N ALA A 357 -14.47 2.25 14.49
CA ALA A 357 -15.83 2.10 13.97
C ALA A 357 -16.06 3.00 12.75
N THR A 358 -15.59 4.25 12.82
CA THR A 358 -15.65 5.19 11.69
C THR A 358 -14.85 4.68 10.49
N ARG A 359 -13.64 4.15 10.71
CA ARG A 359 -12.83 3.59 9.62
C ARG A 359 -13.52 2.43 8.91
N LYS A 360 -14.07 1.48 9.69
CA LYS A 360 -14.80 0.32 9.15
C LYS A 360 -16.04 0.75 8.37
N ALA A 361 -16.81 1.70 8.89
CA ALA A 361 -17.99 2.22 8.20
C ALA A 361 -17.64 2.86 6.84
N ALA A 362 -16.55 3.64 6.79
CA ALA A 362 -16.09 4.23 5.54
C ALA A 362 -15.54 3.19 4.55
N GLU A 363 -14.85 2.15 5.03
CA GLU A 363 -14.32 1.05 4.21
C GLU A 363 -15.42 0.17 3.59
N ALA A 364 -16.49 -0.07 4.35
CA ALA A 364 -17.64 -0.85 3.92
C ALA A 364 -18.54 -0.11 2.91
N CYS A 365 -18.41 1.22 2.80
CA CYS A 365 -19.27 2.06 1.98
C CYS A 365 -19.01 1.92 0.46
N ARG A 366 -19.50 0.82 -0.14
CA ARG A 366 -19.27 0.49 -1.55
C ARG A 366 -20.54 0.27 -2.36
N GLU A 367 -21.69 0.28 -1.71
CA GLU A 367 -22.95 0.00 -2.36
C GLU A 367 -23.42 1.16 -3.25
N THR A 368 -24.46 0.89 -4.02
CA THR A 368 -25.20 1.86 -4.83
C THR A 368 -26.64 1.85 -4.38
N ALA A 369 -27.25 3.04 -4.25
CA ALA A 369 -28.64 3.12 -3.84
C ALA A 369 -29.56 2.42 -4.87
N GLU A 370 -30.53 1.64 -4.40
CA GLU A 370 -31.47 0.91 -5.28
C GLU A 370 -32.37 1.87 -6.09
N VAL A 371 -32.80 2.96 -5.47
CA VAL A 371 -33.71 3.94 -6.08
C VAL A 371 -33.23 5.36 -5.78
N VAL A 372 -33.26 6.21 -6.82
CA VAL A 372 -32.95 7.63 -6.71
C VAL A 372 -34.19 8.45 -7.09
N THR A 373 -34.71 9.23 -6.13
CA THR A 373 -35.86 10.11 -6.32
C THR A 373 -35.50 11.55 -5.92
N PRO A 374 -36.27 12.57 -6.36
CA PRO A 374 -36.08 13.93 -5.86
C PRO A 374 -36.12 14.00 -4.33
N LYS A 375 -36.98 13.20 -3.70
CA LYS A 375 -37.08 13.10 -2.24
C LYS A 375 -35.85 12.44 -1.61
N SER A 376 -35.36 11.32 -2.14
CA SER A 376 -34.17 10.67 -1.57
C SER A 376 -32.93 11.55 -1.65
N LEU A 377 -32.77 12.32 -2.73
CA LEU A 377 -31.71 13.33 -2.85
C LEU A 377 -31.91 14.51 -1.90
N GLU A 378 -33.14 14.95 -1.68
CA GLU A 378 -33.47 16.00 -0.71
C GLU A 378 -33.17 15.55 0.74
N ASP A 379 -33.57 14.33 1.10
CA ASP A 379 -33.28 13.73 2.41
C ASP A 379 -31.78 13.56 2.62
N THR A 380 -31.06 13.12 1.57
CA THR A 380 -29.59 13.00 1.58
C THR A 380 -28.92 14.35 1.76
N LYS A 381 -29.38 15.38 1.02
CA LYS A 381 -28.90 16.76 1.19
C LYS A 381 -29.11 17.17 2.65
N ASN A 382 -30.32 17.05 3.17
CA ASN A 382 -30.64 17.50 4.52
C ASN A 382 -29.83 16.75 5.57
N GLY A 383 -29.71 15.42 5.49
CA GLY A 383 -28.90 14.60 6.39
C GLY A 383 -27.42 14.97 6.35
N LEU A 384 -26.84 15.14 5.17
CA LEU A 384 -25.42 15.48 5.00
C LEU A 384 -25.09 16.87 5.53
N PHE A 385 -25.91 17.88 5.20
CA PHE A 385 -25.66 19.28 5.58
C PHE A 385 -26.06 19.60 7.02
N HIS A 386 -26.92 18.80 7.64
CA HIS A 386 -27.14 18.88 9.08
C HIS A 386 -25.95 18.29 9.85
N SER A 387 -25.27 17.29 9.27
CA SER A 387 -24.18 16.59 9.91
C SER A 387 -22.81 17.24 9.70
N ILE A 388 -22.56 17.93 8.57
CA ILE A 388 -21.22 18.47 8.22
C ILE A 388 -21.23 20.01 8.19
N PRO A 389 -20.24 20.70 8.80
CA PRO A 389 -20.18 22.18 8.84
C PRO A 389 -20.27 22.84 7.45
N ALA A 390 -21.14 23.85 7.35
CA ALA A 390 -21.68 24.40 6.10
C ALA A 390 -20.67 25.06 5.14
N GLN A 391 -19.47 25.45 5.59
CA GLN A 391 -18.52 26.18 4.73
C GLN A 391 -17.85 25.28 3.68
N SER A 392 -17.59 24.02 4.00
CA SER A 392 -16.87 23.09 3.11
C SER A 392 -17.68 22.62 1.91
N SER A 393 -18.98 22.89 1.90
CA SER A 393 -19.94 22.09 1.14
C SER A 393 -21.04 22.94 0.47
N LYS A 394 -20.95 24.28 0.52
CA LYS A 394 -21.93 25.20 -0.10
C LYS A 394 -22.17 24.91 -1.60
N ARG A 395 -21.11 24.57 -2.35
CA ARG A 395 -21.22 24.19 -3.76
C ARG A 395 -21.99 22.89 -3.94
N LEU A 396 -21.62 21.84 -3.19
CA LEU A 396 -22.34 20.57 -3.17
C LEU A 396 -23.82 20.78 -2.84
N LYS A 397 -24.15 21.63 -1.85
CA LYS A 397 -25.56 21.91 -1.48
C LYS A 397 -26.35 22.49 -2.65
N LYS A 398 -25.76 23.46 -3.33
CA LYS A 398 -26.37 24.15 -4.48
C LYS A 398 -26.54 23.19 -5.66
N ASP A 399 -25.52 22.41 -5.97
CA ASP A 399 -25.56 21.49 -7.10
C ASP A 399 -26.50 20.30 -6.82
N THR A 400 -26.57 19.78 -5.58
CA THR A 400 -27.59 18.79 -5.19
C THR A 400 -29.00 19.36 -5.35
N ALA A 401 -29.25 20.62 -4.98
CA ALA A 401 -30.56 21.24 -5.19
C ALA A 401 -30.94 21.33 -6.69
N LYS A 402 -29.96 21.66 -7.55
CA LYS A 402 -30.16 21.65 -9.01
C LYS A 402 -30.37 20.25 -9.58
N LEU A 403 -29.73 19.23 -9.01
CA LEU A 403 -29.97 17.83 -9.37
C LEU A 403 -31.41 17.42 -9.02
N ILE A 404 -31.92 17.83 -7.87
CA ILE A 404 -33.31 17.57 -7.45
C ILE A 404 -34.31 18.23 -8.40
N GLU A 405 -34.04 19.49 -8.79
CA GLU A 405 -34.85 20.20 -9.79
C GLU A 405 -34.81 19.49 -11.15
N SER A 406 -33.61 19.14 -11.63
CA SER A 406 -33.43 18.45 -12.91
C SER A 406 -34.09 17.07 -12.92
N LEU A 407 -34.05 16.35 -11.79
CA LEU A 407 -34.69 15.05 -11.65
C LEU A 407 -36.22 15.17 -11.62
N THR A 408 -36.74 16.24 -11.04
CA THR A 408 -38.18 16.58 -11.08
C THR A 408 -38.64 16.89 -12.51
N ILE A 409 -37.85 17.67 -13.25
CA ILE A 409 -38.13 17.97 -14.66
C ILE A 409 -38.07 16.69 -15.48
N LEU A 410 -37.02 15.87 -15.32
CA LEU A 410 -36.91 14.59 -16.01
C LEU A 410 -38.12 13.68 -15.78
N HIS A 411 -38.64 13.58 -14.55
CA HIS A 411 -39.88 12.83 -14.28
C HIS A 411 -41.12 13.43 -14.96
N ARG A 412 -41.20 14.76 -15.07
CA ARG A 412 -42.30 15.44 -15.75
C ARG A 412 -42.26 15.19 -17.25
N GLU A 413 -41.10 15.39 -17.88
CA GLU A 413 -40.89 15.16 -19.30
C GLU A 413 -41.13 13.70 -19.66
N TYR A 414 -40.68 12.75 -18.83
CA TYR A 414 -40.97 11.33 -18.99
C TYR A 414 -42.47 11.03 -19.02
N LYS A 415 -43.26 11.65 -18.13
CA LYS A 415 -44.73 11.48 -18.12
C LYS A 415 -45.38 12.08 -19.37
N GLN A 416 -44.93 13.26 -19.80
CA GLN A 416 -45.44 13.92 -21.01
C GLN A 416 -45.13 13.10 -22.26
N LEU A 417 -43.91 12.59 -22.37
CA LEU A 417 -43.48 11.68 -23.43
C LEU A 417 -44.33 10.40 -23.47
N ASN A 418 -44.54 9.77 -22.32
CA ASN A 418 -45.38 8.57 -22.25
C ASN A 418 -46.83 8.86 -22.67
N ALA A 419 -47.39 9.99 -22.25
CA ALA A 419 -48.74 10.38 -22.65
C ALA A 419 -48.84 10.69 -24.16
N ALA A 420 -47.85 11.40 -24.72
CA ALA A 420 -47.79 11.72 -26.14
C ALA A 420 -47.64 10.46 -27.00
N MET A 421 -46.79 9.51 -26.58
CA MET A 421 -46.67 8.21 -27.24
C MET A 421 -47.98 7.43 -27.20
N GLN A 422 -48.65 7.34 -26.04
CA GLN A 422 -49.94 6.65 -25.92
C GLN A 422 -51.02 7.30 -26.80
N TYR A 423 -51.04 8.63 -26.87
CA TYR A 423 -51.97 9.37 -27.73
C TYR A 423 -51.71 9.11 -29.21
N ALA A 424 -50.45 9.13 -29.66
CA ALA A 424 -50.07 8.78 -31.04
C ALA A 424 -50.54 7.37 -31.42
N GLN A 425 -50.34 6.39 -30.54
CA GLN A 425 -50.77 5.01 -30.77
C GLN A 425 -52.30 4.86 -30.78
N ALA A 426 -53.01 5.60 -29.93
CA ALA A 426 -54.47 5.59 -29.92
C ALA A 426 -55.05 6.22 -31.19
N ALA A 427 -54.48 7.34 -31.66
CA ALA A 427 -54.86 7.98 -32.91
C ALA A 427 -54.52 7.11 -34.12
N GLU A 428 -53.40 6.39 -34.11
CA GLU A 428 -53.07 5.38 -35.13
C GLU A 428 -54.10 4.24 -35.17
N LEU A 429 -54.53 3.73 -34.02
CA LEU A 429 -55.59 2.71 -33.97
C LEU A 429 -56.93 3.24 -34.49
N LYS A 430 -57.25 4.51 -34.25
CA LYS A 430 -58.43 5.19 -34.80
C LYS A 430 -58.31 5.29 -36.33
N LEU A 431 -57.16 5.71 -36.84
CA LEU A 431 -56.88 5.81 -38.28
C LEU A 431 -57.10 4.48 -39.00
N ASN A 432 -56.53 3.39 -38.46
CA ASN A 432 -56.68 2.06 -39.04
C ASN A 432 -58.15 1.62 -39.13
N ARG A 433 -58.98 1.97 -38.14
CA ARG A 433 -60.42 1.67 -38.16
C ARG A 433 -61.17 2.49 -39.20
N GLU A 434 -60.78 3.75 -39.42
CA GLU A 434 -61.39 4.61 -40.43
C GLU A 434 -61.10 4.11 -41.86
N THR A 435 -59.90 3.54 -42.07
CA THR A 435 -59.50 3.00 -43.37
C THR A 435 -60.06 1.61 -43.67
N ASP A 436 -60.25 0.76 -42.66
CA ASP A 436 -60.87 -0.58 -42.84
C ASP A 436 -62.36 -0.51 -43.21
N TYR A 437 -63.05 0.61 -42.95
CA TYR A 437 -64.50 0.76 -43.12
C TYR A 437 -64.95 1.42 -44.43
N SER A 438 -64.09 1.54 -45.45
CA SER A 438 -64.49 2.13 -46.75
C SER A 438 -65.48 1.22 -47.52
N PRO A 439 -66.76 1.60 -47.74
CA PRO A 439 -67.76 0.71 -48.33
C PRO A 439 -67.74 0.61 -49.86
N THR A 440 -66.71 1.14 -50.55
CA THR A 440 -66.70 1.24 -52.03
C THR A 440 -65.44 0.75 -52.72
N THR A 441 -64.55 0.06 -52.01
CA THR A 441 -63.41 -0.61 -52.65
C THR A 441 -63.33 -2.03 -52.13
N THR A 442 -63.29 -2.97 -53.07
CA THR A 442 -62.77 -4.33 -52.87
C THR A 442 -61.63 -4.29 -51.87
N PRO A 443 -61.52 -5.26 -50.94
CA PRO A 443 -60.50 -5.25 -49.91
C PRO A 443 -59.15 -5.12 -50.61
N ILE A 444 -58.57 -3.91 -50.59
CA ILE A 444 -57.16 -3.74 -50.85
C ILE A 444 -56.55 -4.61 -49.77
N ALA A 445 -55.85 -5.64 -50.21
CA ALA A 445 -55.30 -6.68 -49.38
C ALA A 445 -54.34 -6.08 -48.33
N PHE A 446 -54.90 -5.57 -47.23
CA PHE A 446 -54.19 -5.33 -45.97
C PHE A 446 -53.70 -6.65 -45.36
N ALA A 447 -54.09 -7.79 -45.94
CA ALA A 447 -53.54 -9.11 -45.67
C ALA A 447 -52.05 -9.26 -46.04
N SER A 448 -51.46 -8.35 -46.83
CA SER A 448 -50.03 -8.43 -47.19
C SER A 448 -49.09 -7.66 -46.25
N PHE A 449 -49.61 -6.78 -45.37
CA PHE A 449 -48.76 -6.02 -44.44
C PHE A 449 -48.72 -6.61 -43.03
N LEU A 450 -49.77 -7.35 -42.62
CA LEU A 450 -49.74 -8.07 -41.33
C LEU A 450 -48.80 -9.29 -41.33
N VAL A 451 -48.43 -9.81 -42.50
CA VAL A 451 -47.49 -10.95 -42.62
C VAL A 451 -46.02 -10.51 -42.52
N CYS A 452 -45.68 -9.24 -42.77
CA CYS A 452 -44.31 -8.76 -42.57
C CYS A 452 -43.97 -8.41 -41.12
N LEU A 453 -44.95 -8.16 -40.25
CA LEU A 453 -44.72 -7.84 -38.83
C LEU A 453 -44.70 -9.08 -37.91
N LEU A 454 -45.06 -10.26 -38.42
CA LEU A 454 -44.94 -11.55 -37.71
C LEU A 454 -43.84 -12.46 -38.31
N GLY A 455 -43.05 -11.97 -39.28
CA GLY A 455 -42.11 -12.76 -40.08
C GLY A 455 -40.62 -12.66 -39.73
N THR A 456 -40.19 -11.83 -38.77
CA THR A 456 -38.77 -11.71 -38.37
C THR A 456 -38.55 -12.05 -36.90
N GLY A 457 -39.12 -13.17 -36.47
CA GLY A 457 -38.92 -13.76 -35.16
C GLY A 457 -38.83 -15.29 -35.26
N LEU A 458 -37.98 -15.80 -36.13
CA LEU A 458 -37.47 -17.18 -36.16
C LEU A 458 -36.32 -17.27 -37.18
N LEU A 459 -35.12 -17.00 -36.69
CA LEU A 459 -33.87 -17.67 -37.07
C LEU A 459 -33.02 -17.81 -35.81
#